data_AF-A0A7C6Z0S8-F1
#
_entry.id   AF-A0A7C6Z0S8-F1
#
_cell.length_a   1.000
_cell.length_b   1.000
_cell.length_c   1.000
_cell.angle_alpha   90.00
_cell.angle_beta   90.00
_cell.angle_gamma   90.00
#
_symmetry.space_group_name_H-M   'P 1'
#
loop_
_entity.id
_entity.type
_entity.pdbx_description
1 polymer ?
#
loop_
_entity_poly.entity_id
_entity_poly.type
_entity_poly.pdbx_seq_one_letter_code
_entity_poly.pdbx_strand_id
1 'polypeptide(L)'
;CQNHIVLQACAICFDLNFDELRLKYVPQKPDLIVFSSLYHGGLMQNYWAYSCRSYFVGCVSDDENTIISPVGKIIARSTNYFNYVTHTINLDYIICHLDYNRPKLQNLKTKYGSRVKIFDPGHLGSVLITSETEEYTAMDFAKEFELELLDEYFERCRRHRSIPGKVERHTVK
;
A
#
# COMPACT_ATOMS: atom_id res chain seq x y z
N CYS A 1 15.69 -18.28 2.11
CA CYS A 1 14.47 -18.02 2.91
C CYS A 1 14.80 -17.12 4.09
N GLN A 2 14.83 -15.79 3.91
CA GLN A 2 14.77 -14.90 5.07
C GLN A 2 13.34 -14.98 5.61
N ASN A 3 13.19 -15.27 6.90
CA ASN A 3 11.89 -15.39 7.56
C ASN A 3 11.26 -14.00 7.69
N HIS A 4 10.55 -13.56 6.64
CA HIS A 4 9.65 -12.42 6.76
C HIS A 4 8.50 -12.81 7.69
N ILE A 5 8.44 -12.22 8.87
CA ILE A 5 7.29 -12.38 9.77
C ILE A 5 6.16 -11.57 9.13
N VAL A 6 5.09 -12.25 8.73
CA VAL A 6 3.89 -11.58 8.22
C VAL A 6 3.19 -10.87 9.38
N LEU A 7 3.08 -9.55 9.27
CA LEU A 7 2.35 -8.72 10.23
C LEU A 7 0.92 -8.52 9.76
N GLN A 8 -0.04 -8.91 10.59
CA GLN A 8 -1.47 -8.78 10.31
C GLN A 8 -2.13 -7.83 11.30
N ALA A 9 -3.02 -6.98 10.80
CA ALA A 9 -3.94 -6.20 11.60
C ALA A 9 -5.40 -6.59 11.29
N CYS A 10 -6.29 -6.31 12.23
CA CYS A 10 -7.73 -6.56 12.09
C CYS A 10 -8.49 -5.25 12.28
N ALA A 11 -9.57 -5.09 11.52
CA ALA A 11 -10.54 -4.02 11.69
C ALA A 11 -11.96 -4.60 11.56
N ILE A 12 -12.93 -4.04 12.28
CA ILE A 12 -14.30 -4.53 12.28
C ILE A 12 -15.24 -3.39 11.94
N CYS A 13 -15.98 -3.57 10.85
CA CYS A 13 -17.12 -2.75 10.47
C CYS A 13 -16.89 -1.23 10.59
N PHE A 14 -17.41 -0.61 11.65
CA PHE A 14 -17.40 0.84 11.84
C PHE A 14 -16.00 1.42 12.08
N ASP A 15 -15.00 0.57 12.37
CA ASP A 15 -13.60 0.93 12.59
C ASP A 15 -13.02 1.81 11.48
N LEU A 16 -13.43 1.62 10.22
CA LEU A 16 -12.90 2.35 9.07
C LEU A 16 -13.10 3.86 9.14
N ASN A 17 -14.01 4.34 9.98
CA ASN A 17 -14.33 5.75 10.14
C ASN A 17 -13.40 6.48 11.13
N PHE A 18 -12.54 5.77 11.87
CA PHE A 18 -11.71 6.37 12.92
C PHE A 18 -10.26 6.52 12.47
N ASP A 19 -9.88 7.75 12.14
CA ASP A 19 -8.50 8.09 11.77
C ASP A 19 -7.52 7.79 12.89
N GLU A 20 -7.90 8.01 14.15
CA GLU A 20 -7.07 7.71 15.31
C GLU A 20 -6.72 6.22 15.44
N LEU A 21 -7.59 5.33 14.95
CA LEU A 21 -7.32 3.90 14.90
C LEU A 21 -6.38 3.58 13.74
N ARG A 22 -6.71 4.06 12.54
CA ARG A 22 -5.89 3.89 11.34
C ARG A 22 -4.45 4.37 11.56
N LEU A 23 -4.29 5.54 12.17
CA LEU A 23 -3.00 6.14 12.47
C LEU A 23 -2.18 5.35 13.50
N LYS A 24 -2.80 4.49 14.32
CA LYS A 24 -2.06 3.53 15.16
C LYS A 24 -1.50 2.37 14.34
N TYR A 25 -2.14 1.99 13.23
CA TYR A 25 -1.66 0.91 12.35
C TYR A 25 -0.55 1.35 11.39
N VAL A 26 -0.58 2.60 10.92
CA VAL A 26 0.46 3.14 10.03
C VAL A 26 1.90 2.86 10.52
N PRO A 27 2.29 3.18 11.78
CA PRO A 27 3.66 2.91 12.24
C PRO A 27 3.95 1.43 12.47
N GLN A 28 2.92 0.58 12.61
CA GLN A 28 3.08 -0.87 12.76
C GLN A 28 3.39 -1.56 11.43
N LYS A 29 3.10 -0.92 10.30
CA LYS A 29 3.34 -1.41 8.94
C LYS A 29 2.86 -2.87 8.75
N PRO A 30 1.57 -3.16 9.00
CA PRO A 30 1.06 -4.50 8.72
C PRO A 30 1.18 -4.80 7.23
N ASP A 31 1.53 -6.03 6.88
CA ASP A 31 1.54 -6.49 5.49
C ASP A 31 0.10 -6.66 4.97
N LEU A 32 -0.82 -7.00 5.88
CA LEU A 32 -2.20 -7.34 5.61
C LEU A 32 -3.15 -6.79 6.68
N ILE A 33 -4.25 -6.19 6.25
CA ILE A 33 -5.39 -5.82 7.09
C ILE A 33 -6.58 -6.70 6.71
N VAL A 34 -7.17 -7.39 7.69
CA VAL A 34 -8.41 -8.16 7.50
C VAL A 34 -9.58 -7.41 8.12
N PHE A 35 -10.60 -7.16 7.30
CA PHE A 35 -11.76 -6.37 7.65
C PHE A 35 -13.03 -7.20 7.57
N SER A 36 -13.70 -7.43 8.70
CA SER A 36 -14.98 -8.15 8.76
C SER A 36 -16.12 -7.18 9.06
N SER A 37 -17.22 -7.27 8.30
CA SER A 37 -18.21 -6.20 8.30
C SER A 37 -19.61 -6.57 7.80
N LEU A 38 -20.63 -5.83 8.23
CA LEU A 38 -21.92 -5.67 7.54
C LEU A 38 -22.01 -4.32 6.78
N TYR A 39 -21.00 -3.46 6.95
CA TYR A 39 -20.83 -2.16 6.30
C TYR A 39 -19.76 -2.25 5.21
N HIS A 40 -20.09 -1.88 3.98
CA HIS A 40 -19.14 -2.00 2.88
C HIS A 40 -17.89 -1.12 3.05
N GLY A 41 -17.92 0.05 3.71
CA GLY A 41 -16.70 0.88 3.84
C GLY A 41 -16.35 1.73 2.61
N GLY A 42 -16.70 1.29 1.40
CA GLY A 42 -16.52 2.06 0.16
C GLY A 42 -15.09 2.60 0.01
N LEU A 43 -14.96 3.91 -0.23
CA LEU A 43 -13.67 4.61 -0.36
C LEU A 43 -12.68 4.31 0.78
N MET A 44 -13.20 4.12 2.00
CA MET A 44 -12.34 3.94 3.17
C MET A 44 -11.53 2.65 3.09
N GLN A 45 -12.04 1.58 2.46
CA GLN A 45 -11.24 0.36 2.27
C GLN A 45 -9.96 0.64 1.47
N ASN A 46 -10.09 1.32 0.31
CA ASN A 46 -8.97 1.69 -0.54
C ASN A 46 -8.02 2.67 0.16
N TYR A 47 -8.58 3.62 0.91
CA TYR A 47 -7.79 4.60 1.63
C TYR A 47 -7.00 3.97 2.79
N TRP A 48 -7.58 3.03 3.53
CA TRP A 48 -6.88 2.27 4.57
C TRP A 48 -5.75 1.43 3.98
N ALA A 49 -6.03 0.67 2.91
CA ALA A 49 -5.01 -0.10 2.19
C ALA A 49 -3.82 0.78 1.78
N TYR A 50 -4.12 1.91 1.12
CA TYR A 50 -3.08 2.85 0.71
C TYR A 50 -2.35 3.46 1.90
N SER A 51 -3.06 4.05 2.85
CA SER A 51 -2.47 4.82 3.94
C SER A 51 -1.61 3.99 4.90
N CYS A 52 -1.97 2.72 5.11
CA CYS A 52 -1.18 1.78 5.90
C CYS A 52 -0.10 1.06 5.09
N ARG A 53 -0.07 1.25 3.75
CA ARG A 53 0.82 0.53 2.81
C ARG A 53 0.62 -0.97 2.86
N SER A 54 -0.62 -1.42 3.05
CA SER A 54 -0.96 -2.82 3.34
C SER A 54 -1.89 -3.39 2.29
N TYR A 55 -1.82 -4.70 2.06
CA TYR A 55 -2.95 -5.39 1.47
C TYR A 55 -4.16 -5.28 2.40
N PHE A 56 -5.35 -5.22 1.83
CA PHE A 56 -6.60 -5.12 2.59
C PHE A 56 -7.59 -6.15 2.07
N VAL A 57 -8.12 -6.99 2.97
CA VAL A 57 -9.11 -8.02 2.66
C VAL A 57 -10.43 -7.60 3.29
N GLY A 58 -11.38 -7.21 2.43
CA GLY A 58 -12.74 -6.86 2.82
C GLY A 58 -13.65 -8.09 2.80
N CYS A 59 -14.16 -8.46 3.97
CA CYS A 59 -15.15 -9.52 4.18
C CYS A 59 -16.47 -8.88 4.64
N VAL A 60 -17.34 -8.55 3.69
CA VAL A 60 -18.64 -7.89 3.90
C VAL A 60 -19.77 -8.91 3.75
N SER A 61 -20.59 -9.05 4.78
CA SER A 61 -21.79 -9.90 4.73
C SER A 61 -22.77 -9.35 3.71
N ASP A 62 -23.33 -10.23 2.89
CA ASP A 62 -24.39 -9.94 1.91
C ASP A 62 -24.00 -8.89 0.84
N ASP A 63 -22.70 -8.68 0.62
CA ASP A 63 -22.16 -7.73 -0.35
C ASP A 63 -20.83 -8.25 -0.98
N GLU A 64 -20.13 -7.40 -1.74
CA GLU A 64 -18.87 -7.72 -2.41
C GLU A 64 -17.71 -7.91 -1.40
N ASN A 65 -17.00 -9.04 -1.53
CA ASN A 65 -15.75 -9.33 -0.84
C ASN A 65 -14.57 -9.01 -1.75
N THR A 66 -13.60 -8.25 -1.26
CA THR A 66 -12.51 -7.73 -2.11
C THR A 66 -11.14 -7.94 -1.48
N ILE A 67 -10.13 -7.98 -2.35
CA ILE A 67 -8.72 -7.88 -1.98
C ILE A 67 -8.15 -6.65 -2.67
N ILE A 68 -7.61 -5.73 -1.88
CA ILE A 68 -7.10 -4.43 -2.32
C ILE A 68 -5.59 -4.39 -2.11
N SER A 69 -4.86 -3.91 -3.10
CA SER A 69 -3.41 -3.76 -3.04
C SER A 69 -2.98 -2.59 -2.15
N PRO A 70 -1.70 -2.57 -1.71
CA PRO A 70 -1.12 -1.46 -0.96
C PRO A 70 -1.15 -0.10 -1.67
N VAL A 71 -1.48 -0.05 -2.97
CA VAL A 71 -1.70 1.18 -3.73
C VAL A 71 -3.19 1.47 -3.97
N GLY A 72 -4.07 0.86 -3.18
CA GLY A 72 -5.51 1.15 -3.17
C GLY A 72 -6.28 0.62 -4.39
N LYS A 73 -5.77 -0.40 -5.09
CA LYS A 73 -6.49 -1.02 -6.23
C LYS A 73 -7.07 -2.37 -5.87
N ILE A 74 -8.34 -2.58 -6.18
CA ILE A 74 -8.97 -3.91 -6.07
C ILE A 74 -8.29 -4.83 -7.08
N ILE A 75 -7.69 -5.91 -6.59
CA ILE A 75 -6.99 -6.93 -7.41
C ILE A 75 -7.78 -8.25 -7.48
N ALA A 76 -8.72 -8.47 -6.57
CA ALA A 76 -9.66 -9.58 -6.63
C ALA A 76 -10.98 -9.16 -5.98
N ARG A 77 -12.08 -9.71 -6.49
CA ARG A 77 -13.44 -9.48 -5.97
C ARG A 77 -14.28 -10.73 -6.10
N SER A 78 -15.23 -10.90 -5.18
CA SER A 78 -16.31 -11.86 -5.31
C SER A 78 -17.30 -11.42 -6.40
N THR A 79 -18.30 -12.23 -6.70
CA THR A 79 -19.29 -11.91 -7.74
C THR A 79 -20.69 -12.07 -7.20
N ASN A 80 -21.69 -11.69 -8.00
CA ASN A 80 -23.10 -11.93 -7.68
C ASN A 80 -23.48 -13.42 -7.61
N TYR A 81 -22.59 -14.34 -8.01
CA TYR A 81 -22.82 -15.79 -7.95
C TYR A 81 -22.05 -16.49 -6.82
N PHE A 82 -20.94 -15.90 -6.37
CA PHE A 82 -20.08 -16.46 -5.33
C PHE A 82 -19.79 -15.38 -4.30
N ASN A 83 -20.18 -15.62 -3.06
CA ASN A 83 -19.95 -14.72 -1.94
C ASN A 83 -18.53 -14.83 -1.35
N TYR A 84 -17.57 -15.38 -2.09
CA TYR A 84 -16.19 -15.51 -1.64
C TYR A 84 -15.23 -15.23 -2.80
N VAL A 85 -13.97 -14.96 -2.45
CA VAL A 85 -12.87 -14.77 -3.41
C VAL A 85 -11.62 -15.46 -2.88
N THR A 86 -10.91 -16.13 -3.78
CA THR A 86 -9.60 -16.73 -3.49
C THR A 86 -8.57 -16.07 -4.38
N HIS A 87 -7.47 -15.59 -3.80
CA HIS A 87 -6.38 -14.97 -4.54
C HIS A 87 -5.05 -15.16 -3.81
N THR A 88 -3.98 -15.29 -4.58
CA THR A 88 -2.61 -15.29 -4.05
C THR A 88 -2.08 -13.87 -4.09
N ILE A 89 -1.57 -13.37 -2.97
CA ILE A 89 -0.91 -12.05 -2.87
C ILE A 89 0.59 -12.24 -2.59
N ASN A 90 1.40 -11.33 -3.13
CA ASN A 90 2.83 -11.30 -2.89
C ASN A 90 3.12 -10.30 -1.76
N LEU A 91 3.62 -10.80 -0.63
CA LEU A 91 3.92 -9.98 0.55
C LEU A 91 5.34 -9.41 0.54
N ASP A 92 6.18 -9.79 -0.42
CA ASP A 92 7.50 -9.19 -0.59
C ASP A 92 7.41 -8.00 -1.55
N TYR A 93 7.05 -6.85 -0.99
CA TYR A 93 6.83 -5.62 -1.75
C TYR A 93 7.37 -4.37 -1.06
N ILE A 94 7.56 -3.34 -1.88
CA ILE A 94 7.78 -1.97 -1.45
C ILE A 94 6.88 -1.03 -2.27
N ILE A 95 6.70 0.19 -1.78
CA ILE A 95 5.97 1.23 -2.50
C ILE A 95 6.88 2.44 -2.62
N CYS A 96 6.95 3.01 -3.82
CA CYS A 96 7.73 4.20 -4.11
C CYS A 96 6.87 5.23 -4.84
N HIS A 97 7.17 6.52 -4.64
CA HIS A 97 6.65 7.55 -5.54
C HIS A 97 7.46 7.56 -6.84
N LEU A 98 6.83 7.87 -7.98
CA LEU A 98 7.48 7.88 -9.29
C LEU A 98 8.51 9.01 -9.43
N ASP A 99 8.24 10.16 -8.83
CA ASP A 99 9.19 11.28 -8.83
C ASP A 99 10.52 10.85 -8.17
N TYR A 100 11.64 11.24 -8.79
CA TYR A 100 13.01 10.80 -8.47
C TYR A 100 13.32 9.29 -8.60
N ASN A 101 12.33 8.39 -8.56
CA ASN A 101 12.55 6.95 -8.71
C ASN A 101 12.43 6.43 -10.15
N ARG A 102 11.80 7.16 -11.09
CA ARG A 102 11.61 6.69 -12.49
C ARG A 102 12.88 6.11 -13.14
N PRO A 103 14.05 6.81 -13.16
CA PRO A 103 15.26 6.24 -13.75
C PRO A 103 15.77 4.99 -13.02
N LYS A 104 15.66 4.98 -11.68
CA LYS A 104 16.08 3.87 -10.82
C LYS A 104 15.22 2.63 -11.07
N LEU A 105 13.90 2.80 -11.17
CA LEU A 105 12.93 1.76 -11.50
C LEU A 105 13.16 1.20 -12.91
N GLN A 106 13.50 2.05 -13.88
CA GLN A 106 13.86 1.60 -15.22
C GLN A 106 15.12 0.73 -15.19
N ASN A 107 16.16 1.15 -14.48
CA ASN A 107 17.41 0.38 -14.33
C ASN A 107 17.18 -0.95 -13.60
N LEU A 108 16.38 -0.94 -12.54
CA LEU A 108 15.94 -2.14 -11.81
C LEU A 108 15.25 -3.12 -12.77
N LYS A 109 14.28 -2.64 -13.56
CA LYS A 109 13.55 -3.49 -14.52
C LYS A 109 14.46 -4.03 -15.62
N THR A 110 15.41 -3.23 -16.11
CA THR A 110 16.40 -3.66 -17.11
C THR A 110 17.32 -4.75 -16.56
N LYS A 111 17.80 -4.64 -15.32
CA LYS A 111 18.72 -5.63 -14.72
C LYS A 111 18.02 -6.93 -14.30
N TYR A 112 16.83 -6.83 -13.69
CA TYR A 112 16.17 -7.99 -13.08
C TYR A 112 15.06 -8.61 -13.95
N GLY A 113 14.57 -7.90 -14.97
CA GLY A 113 13.63 -8.45 -15.95
C GLY A 113 12.34 -8.94 -15.29
N SER A 114 11.98 -10.21 -15.50
CA SER A 114 10.78 -10.82 -14.93
C SER A 114 10.84 -11.04 -13.42
N ARG A 115 12.03 -11.01 -12.80
CA ARG A 115 12.22 -11.21 -11.35
C ARG A 115 11.73 -10.03 -10.50
N VAL A 116 11.31 -8.94 -11.13
CA VAL A 116 10.70 -7.78 -10.48
C VAL A 116 9.45 -7.36 -11.24
N LYS A 117 8.37 -7.11 -10.53
CA LYS A 117 7.14 -6.55 -11.10
C LYS A 117 6.93 -5.14 -10.54
N ILE A 118 6.60 -4.21 -11.44
CA ILE A 118 6.27 -2.82 -11.10
C ILE A 118 4.84 -2.59 -11.57
N PHE A 119 3.95 -2.29 -10.64
CA PHE A 119 2.55 -2.03 -10.89
C PHE A 119 2.24 -0.56 -10.63
N ASP A 120 1.85 0.15 -11.70
CA ASP A 120 1.33 1.51 -11.63
C ASP A 120 -0.21 1.50 -11.59
N PRO A 121 -0.84 1.95 -10.49
CA PRO A 121 -2.29 2.04 -10.38
C PRO A 121 -2.90 3.15 -11.27
N GLY A 122 -2.07 4.01 -11.86
CA GLY A 122 -2.49 5.23 -12.56
C GLY A 122 -2.99 6.31 -11.60
N HIS A 123 -2.81 7.57 -11.99
CA HIS A 123 -3.30 8.78 -11.30
C HIS A 123 -2.87 8.98 -9.83
N LEU A 124 -2.12 8.06 -9.23
CA LEU A 124 -1.67 8.15 -7.83
C LEU A 124 -0.23 8.65 -7.68
N GLY A 125 0.59 8.47 -8.73
CA GLY A 125 2.03 8.75 -8.68
C GLY A 125 2.84 7.76 -7.83
N SER A 126 2.18 6.87 -7.08
CA SER A 126 2.82 5.82 -6.27
C SER A 126 2.70 4.47 -6.97
N VAL A 127 3.79 3.71 -7.00
CA VAL A 127 3.86 2.39 -7.65
C VAL A 127 4.21 1.30 -6.66
N LEU A 128 3.65 0.11 -6.87
CA LEU A 128 3.93 -1.09 -6.10
C LEU A 128 5.02 -1.88 -6.81
N ILE A 129 6.09 -2.24 -6.09
CA ILE A 129 7.16 -3.09 -6.60
C ILE A 129 7.17 -4.39 -5.80
N THR A 130 7.11 -5.53 -6.48
CA THR A 130 7.17 -6.86 -5.86
C THR A 130 8.39 -7.64 -6.36
N SER A 131 8.98 -8.44 -5.47
CA SER A 131 9.98 -9.43 -5.85
C SER A 131 9.32 -10.70 -6.36
N GLU A 132 9.69 -11.14 -7.56
CA GLU A 132 9.14 -12.34 -8.22
C GLU A 132 10.20 -13.45 -8.26
N THR A 133 11.05 -13.51 -7.23
CA THR A 133 12.15 -14.47 -7.09
C THR A 133 12.46 -14.72 -5.62
N GLU A 134 13.04 -15.89 -5.31
CA GLU A 134 13.50 -16.23 -3.97
C GLU A 134 14.94 -15.75 -3.67
N GLU A 135 15.64 -15.23 -4.68
CA GLU A 135 17.05 -14.81 -4.57
C GLU A 135 17.20 -13.44 -3.89
N TYR A 136 16.24 -12.54 -4.07
CA TYR A 136 16.28 -11.15 -3.62
C TYR A 136 14.93 -10.74 -3.07
N THR A 137 14.92 -9.86 -2.07
CA THR A 137 13.70 -9.22 -1.60
C THR A 137 13.43 -7.90 -2.32
N ALA A 138 12.19 -7.40 -2.27
CA ALA A 138 11.86 -6.07 -2.76
C ALA A 138 12.67 -4.99 -2.04
N MET A 139 12.99 -5.21 -0.75
CA MET A 139 13.86 -4.33 0.03
C MET A 139 15.33 -4.38 -0.43
N ASP A 140 15.81 -5.51 -0.95
CA ASP A 140 17.16 -5.57 -1.54
C ASP A 140 17.24 -4.72 -2.81
N PHE A 141 16.16 -4.70 -3.62
CA PHE A 141 16.08 -3.77 -4.76
C PHE A 141 16.07 -2.31 -4.31
N ALA A 142 15.37 -1.99 -3.22
CA ALA A 142 15.38 -0.63 -2.67
C ALA A 142 16.80 -0.20 -2.27
N LYS A 143 17.55 -1.07 -1.59
CA LYS A 143 18.93 -0.80 -1.18
C LYS A 143 19.87 -0.68 -2.37
N GLU A 144 19.81 -1.62 -3.32
CA GLU A 144 20.74 -1.66 -4.45
C GLU A 144 20.59 -0.44 -5.37
N PHE A 145 19.35 -0.04 -5.67
CA PHE A 145 19.08 1.07 -6.58
C PHE A 145 18.82 2.40 -5.85
N GLU A 146 19.00 2.41 -4.53
CA GLU A 146 18.74 3.56 -3.67
C GLU A 146 17.32 4.13 -3.88
N LEU A 147 16.30 3.27 -3.99
CA LEU A 147 14.93 3.70 -4.17
C LEU A 147 14.45 4.46 -2.92
N GLU A 148 13.91 5.66 -3.12
CA GLU A 148 13.25 6.39 -2.04
C GLU A 148 11.85 5.80 -1.85
N LEU A 149 11.60 5.22 -0.66
CA LEU A 149 10.31 4.63 -0.33
C LEU A 149 9.23 5.71 -0.20
N LEU A 150 7.96 5.33 -0.37
CA LEU A 150 6.86 6.29 -0.40
C LEU A 150 6.76 7.15 0.87
N ASP A 151 6.98 6.55 2.05
CA ASP A 151 6.91 7.30 3.32
C ASP A 151 8.10 8.25 3.48
N GLU A 152 9.27 7.88 2.97
CA GLU A 152 10.48 8.71 2.94
C GLU A 152 10.27 9.91 2.01
N TYR A 153 9.73 9.65 0.81
CA TYR A 153 9.35 10.68 -0.15
C TYR A 153 8.38 11.69 0.48
N PHE A 154 7.30 11.22 1.12
CA PHE A 154 6.36 12.12 1.78
C PHE A 154 6.96 12.86 2.96
N GLU A 155 7.88 12.24 3.71
CA GLU A 155 8.59 12.91 4.78
C GLU A 155 9.49 14.03 4.25
N ARG A 156 10.21 13.79 3.15
CA ARG A 156 10.96 14.85 2.44
C ARG A 156 10.05 15.97 1.97
N CYS A 157 8.90 15.65 1.38
CA CYS A 157 7.90 16.64 0.97
C CYS A 157 7.37 17.45 2.17
N ARG A 158 7.08 16.79 3.30
CA ARG A 158 6.65 17.47 4.54
C ARG A 158 7.70 18.46 5.03
N ARG A 159 8.98 18.05 5.07
CA ARG A 159 10.09 18.95 5.44
C ARG A 159 10.17 20.16 4.51
N HIS A 160 9.99 19.96 3.21
CA HIS A 160 9.96 21.06 2.23
C HIS A 160 8.76 22.00 2.44
N ARG A 161 7.58 21.45 2.73
CA ARG A 161 6.35 22.22 3.00
C ARG A 161 6.48 23.06 4.28
N SER A 162 7.15 22.53 5.30
CA SER A 162 7.35 23.21 6.59
C SER A 162 8.34 24.38 6.55
N ILE A 163 8.98 24.67 5.40
CA ILE A 163 9.86 25.83 5.24
C ILE A 163 9.05 27.13 5.44
N PRO A 164 9.50 28.06 6.31
CA PRO A 164 8.84 29.34 6.51
C PRO A 164 8.59 30.08 5.18
N GLY A 165 7.36 30.54 4.96
CA GLY A 165 6.93 31.17 3.70
C GLY A 165 6.32 30.22 2.67
N LYS A 166 6.40 28.90 2.86
CA LYS A 166 5.71 27.87 2.05
C LYS A 166 4.54 27.19 2.74
N VAL A 167 4.35 27.45 4.03
CA VAL A 167 3.22 26.95 4.81
C VAL A 167 2.02 27.86 4.57
N GLU A 168 0.88 27.25 4.28
CA GLU A 168 -0.40 27.94 4.22
C GLU A 168 -0.69 28.60 5.58
N ARG A 169 -0.92 29.91 5.57
CA ARG A 169 -1.24 30.65 6.81
C ARG A 169 -2.71 30.46 7.11
N HIS A 170 -3.03 29.59 8.06
CA HIS A 170 -4.36 29.56 8.65
C HIS A 170 -4.47 30.70 9.66
N THR A 171 -4.95 31.86 9.22
CA THR A 171 -5.51 32.87 10.13
C THR A 171 -6.84 32.33 10.63
N VAL A 172 -6.82 31.68 11.79
CA VAL A 172 -8.04 31.41 12.53
C VAL A 172 -8.50 32.77 13.07
N LYS A 173 -9.63 33.27 12.56
CA LYS A 173 -10.37 34.37 13.19
C LYS A 173 -11.20 33.81 14.33
#